data_AF-A0A817T903-F1
#
_entry.id   AF-A0A817T903-F1
#
_cell.length_a   1.000
_cell.length_b   1.000
_cell.length_c   1.000
_cell.angle_alpha   90.00
_cell.angle_beta   90.00
_cell.angle_gamma   90.00
#
_symmetry.space_group_name_H-M   'P 1'
#
loop_
_entity.id
_entity.type
_entity.pdbx_description
1 polymer ?
#
loop_
_entity_poly.entity_id
_entity_poly.type
_entity_poly.pdbx_seq_one_letter_code
_entity_poly.pdbx_strand_id
1 'polypeptide(L)'
;MLVLQSLRLLKRPIVHEHDENDYRFLVKDGEEIRPDQRIEALFSIMNDLYHDDANCHQSNSAQISIRTYKVISMSTKLGIVEWLDNTRPLKELIEESYTNSEHDIITQGQHSRKLYQEYVINDFQNSKPTAKSTSNTIMYAEVFVSLTKIQVDEDFKKIQSVVPSDLLRRAYYKIANSHEEFYTLRR
;
A
#
# COMPACT_ATOMS: atom_id res chain seq x y z
N MET A 1 4.92 -21.51 13.15
CA MET A 1 4.60 -20.07 13.33
C MET A 1 5.17 -19.30 12.14
N LEU A 2 4.33 -18.58 11.39
CA LEU A 2 4.78 -17.80 10.23
C LEU A 2 5.21 -16.39 10.68
N VAL A 3 6.27 -15.85 10.09
CA VAL A 3 6.77 -14.48 10.33
C VAL A 3 6.64 -13.68 9.04
N LEU A 4 6.01 -12.51 9.10
CA LEU A 4 5.84 -11.65 7.94
C LEU A 4 7.12 -10.87 7.62
N GLN A 5 7.39 -10.70 6.32
CA GLN A 5 8.40 -9.77 5.83
C GLN A 5 7.92 -8.31 6.03
N SER A 6 8.08 -7.83 7.25
CA SER A 6 7.75 -6.48 7.69
C SER A 6 8.90 -5.94 8.54
N LEU A 7 8.98 -4.62 8.71
CA LEU A 7 10.03 -3.98 9.52
C LEU A 7 10.11 -4.55 10.94
N ARG A 8 8.96 -4.96 11.50
CA ARG A 8 8.86 -5.49 12.87
C ARG A 8 8.79 -7.00 12.95
N LEU A 9 8.91 -7.70 11.82
CA LEU A 9 8.87 -9.18 11.76
C LEU A 9 7.68 -9.76 12.53
N LEU A 10 6.50 -9.23 12.25
CA LEU A 10 5.27 -9.59 12.95
C LEU A 10 4.97 -11.09 12.82
N LYS A 11 4.47 -11.69 13.91
CA LYS A 11 4.21 -13.13 14.01
C LYS A 11 2.74 -13.44 13.73
N ARG A 12 2.49 -14.50 12.97
CA ARG A 12 1.15 -15.00 12.64
C ARG A 12 0.87 -16.34 13.32
N PRO A 13 0.37 -16.36 14.58
CA PRO A 13 -0.12 -17.57 15.21
C PRO A 13 -1.42 -18.07 14.57
N ILE A 14 -1.67 -19.37 14.74
CA ILE A 14 -2.92 -20.05 14.42
C ILE A 14 -3.49 -20.55 15.74
N VAL A 15 -4.73 -20.17 16.04
CA VAL A 15 -5.48 -20.62 17.20
C VAL A 15 -6.53 -21.60 16.71
N HIS A 16 -6.55 -22.80 17.29
CA HIS A 16 -7.56 -23.80 17.01
C HIS A 16 -8.61 -23.66 18.11
N GLU A 17 -9.85 -23.35 17.72
CA GLU A 17 -10.95 -23.19 18.68
C GLU A 17 -11.76 -24.49 18.82
N HIS A 18 -12.67 -24.52 19.81
CA HIS A 18 -13.49 -25.70 20.11
C HIS A 18 -14.52 -26.02 19.02
N ASP A 19 -14.78 -25.06 18.13
CA ASP A 19 -15.66 -25.18 16.98
C ASP A 19 -15.00 -25.89 15.77
N GLU A 20 -13.81 -26.47 15.97
CA GLU A 20 -12.99 -27.13 14.95
C GLU A 20 -12.52 -26.19 13.82
N ASN A 21 -12.59 -24.87 14.03
CA ASN A 21 -12.10 -23.88 13.07
C ASN A 21 -10.74 -23.30 13.50
N ASP A 22 -9.94 -22.98 12.47
CA ASP A 22 -8.65 -22.33 12.62
C ASP A 22 -8.77 -20.82 12.45
N TYR A 23 -8.41 -20.07 13.50
CA TYR A 23 -8.38 -18.62 13.48
C TYR A 23 -6.95 -18.11 13.42
N ARG A 24 -6.67 -17.24 12.45
CA ARG A 24 -5.35 -16.66 12.22
C ARG A 24 -5.33 -15.23 12.73
N PHE A 25 -4.25 -14.89 13.44
CA PHE A 25 -4.05 -13.54 13.97
C PHE A 25 -2.66 -13.04 13.65
N LEU A 26 -2.49 -11.73 13.69
CA LEU A 26 -1.21 -11.04 13.62
C LEU A 26 -0.92 -10.41 14.97
N VAL A 27 0.18 -10.79 15.60
CA VAL A 27 0.61 -10.24 16.89
C VAL A 27 1.43 -8.97 16.64
N LYS A 28 0.93 -7.82 17.11
CA LYS A 28 1.68 -6.56 17.17
C LYS A 28 2.19 -6.35 18.59
N ASP A 29 3.51 -6.31 18.73
CA ASP A 29 4.20 -6.07 19.99
C ASP A 29 5.05 -4.78 19.90
N GLY A 30 5.14 -4.05 21.00
CA GLY A 30 5.85 -2.77 21.09
C GLY A 30 5.14 -1.58 20.43
N GLU A 31 3.86 -1.72 20.06
CA GLU A 31 3.05 -0.66 19.45
C GLU A 31 1.71 -0.49 20.16
N GLU A 32 1.24 0.75 20.24
CA GLU A 32 -0.10 1.04 20.74
C GLU A 32 -1.13 0.87 19.63
N ILE A 33 -1.99 -0.15 19.75
CA ILE A 33 -2.95 -0.53 18.70
C ILE A 33 -4.34 0.10 18.87
N ARG A 34 -4.56 0.83 19.97
CA ARG A 34 -5.84 1.48 20.26
C ARG A 34 -6.30 2.44 19.15
N PRO A 35 -5.40 3.22 18.49
CA PRO A 35 -5.78 4.00 17.32
C PRO A 35 -6.37 3.14 16.20
N ASP A 36 -5.71 2.04 15.82
CA ASP A 36 -6.22 1.10 14.81
C ASP A 36 -7.60 0.56 15.19
N GLN A 37 -7.80 0.15 16.45
CA GLN A 37 -9.09 -0.33 16.94
C GLN A 37 -10.20 0.71 16.80
N ARG A 38 -9.91 1.99 17.06
CA ARG A 38 -10.87 3.08 16.91
C ARG A 38 -11.21 3.34 15.44
N ILE A 39 -10.24 3.21 14.53
CA ILE A 39 -10.45 3.35 13.09
C ILE A 39 -11.36 2.22 12.57
N GLU A 40 -11.12 0.96 12.97
CA GLU A 40 -12.00 -0.16 12.59
C GLU A 40 -13.43 0.01 13.12
N ALA A 41 -13.59 0.51 14.35
CA ALA A 41 -14.91 0.84 14.89
C ALA A 41 -15.60 1.94 14.07
N LEU A 42 -14.87 2.97 13.65
CA LEU A 42 -15.39 4.01 12.77
C LEU A 42 -15.81 3.44 11.41
N PHE A 43 -15.03 2.54 10.82
CA PHE A 43 -15.41 1.87 9.57
C PHE A 43 -16.65 1.00 9.71
N SER A 44 -16.85 0.37 10.87
CA SER A 44 -18.12 -0.32 11.17
C SER A 44 -19.30 0.64 11.12
N ILE A 45 -19.19 1.80 11.77
CA ILE A 45 -20.24 2.84 11.76
C ILE A 45 -20.48 3.35 10.33
N MET A 46 -19.41 3.54 9.53
CA MET A 46 -19.55 3.94 8.13
C MET A 46 -20.30 2.89 7.31
N ASN A 47 -20.05 1.60 7.55
CA ASN A 47 -20.78 0.52 6.89
C ASN A 47 -22.26 0.51 7.27
N ASP A 48 -22.59 0.78 8.54
CA ASP A 48 -23.98 0.90 8.98
C ASP A 48 -24.67 2.07 8.25
N LEU A 49 -23.99 3.22 8.12
CA LEU A 49 -24.49 4.36 7.36
C LEU A 49 -24.67 4.07 5.86
N TYR A 50 -23.72 3.38 5.23
CA TYR A 50 -23.86 2.94 3.84
C TYR A 50 -25.01 1.94 3.68
N HIS A 51 -25.27 1.13 4.70
CA HIS A 51 -26.38 0.19 4.70
C HIS A 51 -27.74 0.90 4.79
N ASP A 52 -27.83 2.04 5.47
CA ASP A 52 -29.10 2.76 5.64
C ASP A 52 -29.42 3.70 4.45
N ASP A 53 -28.43 4.12 3.65
CA ASP A 53 -28.65 5.00 2.48
C ASP A 53 -29.10 4.22 1.23
N ALA A 54 -30.31 4.48 0.76
CA ALA A 54 -30.86 3.90 -0.46
C ALA A 54 -30.03 4.20 -1.73
N ASN A 55 -29.26 5.30 -1.76
CA ASN A 55 -28.38 5.62 -2.88
C ASN A 55 -27.14 4.71 -2.94
N CYS A 56 -26.72 4.14 -1.82
CA CYS A 56 -25.62 3.17 -1.73
C CYS A 56 -26.05 1.74 -2.12
N HIS A 57 -27.36 1.53 -2.33
CA HIS A 57 -27.99 0.25 -2.70
C HIS A 57 -28.69 0.28 -4.05
N GLN A 58 -28.27 1.13 -4.99
CA GLN A 58 -28.89 1.14 -6.32
C GLN A 58 -28.76 -0.24 -6.97
N SER A 59 -29.86 -0.72 -7.56
CA SER A 59 -30.01 -2.07 -8.11
C SER A 59 -28.99 -2.47 -9.18
N ASN A 60 -28.26 -1.50 -9.73
CA ASN A 60 -27.22 -1.69 -10.76
C ASN A 60 -25.79 -1.41 -10.27
N SER A 61 -25.60 -1.00 -9.01
CA SER A 61 -24.30 -0.77 -8.38
C SER A 61 -24.00 -1.83 -7.32
N ALA A 62 -22.74 -2.23 -7.20
CA ALA A 62 -22.31 -3.11 -6.10
C ALA A 62 -22.58 -2.41 -4.76
N GLN A 63 -23.03 -3.17 -3.76
CA GLN A 63 -23.19 -2.67 -2.39
C GLN A 63 -21.86 -2.10 -1.90
N ILE A 64 -21.83 -0.80 -1.61
CA ILE A 64 -20.63 -0.12 -1.15
C ILE A 64 -20.43 -0.48 0.32
N SER A 65 -19.31 -1.10 0.64
CA SER A 65 -18.90 -1.37 2.02
C SER A 65 -17.38 -1.38 2.15
N ILE A 66 -16.89 -1.00 3.31
CA ILE A 66 -15.49 -1.07 3.69
C ILE A 66 -15.25 -2.45 4.31
N ARG A 67 -14.27 -3.19 3.79
CA ARG A 67 -13.83 -4.44 4.42
C ARG A 67 -13.12 -4.12 5.74
N THR A 68 -13.77 -4.44 6.86
CA THR A 68 -13.21 -4.30 8.21
C THR A 68 -12.55 -5.59 8.69
N TYR A 69 -11.67 -5.48 9.69
CA TYR A 69 -11.05 -6.62 10.39
C TYR A 69 -11.01 -6.36 11.90
N LYS A 70 -10.94 -7.42 12.71
CA LYS A 70 -10.92 -7.27 14.17
C LYS A 70 -9.55 -6.84 14.68
N VAL A 71 -9.55 -5.88 15.59
CA VAL A 71 -8.38 -5.42 16.33
C VAL A 71 -8.67 -5.48 17.81
N ILE A 72 -7.84 -6.19 18.56
CA ILE A 72 -7.99 -6.39 20.00
C ILE A 72 -6.72 -5.90 20.71
N SER A 73 -6.86 -4.83 21.49
CA SER A 73 -5.80 -4.33 22.38
C SER A 73 -5.78 -5.17 23.66
N MET A 74 -4.68 -5.86 23.92
CA MET A 74 -4.49 -6.62 25.17
C MET A 74 -3.80 -5.78 26.25
N SER A 75 -2.86 -4.93 25.85
CA SER A 75 -2.21 -3.93 26.71
C SER A 75 -1.88 -2.67 25.92
N THR A 76 -1.18 -1.71 26.53
CA THR A 76 -0.73 -0.48 25.84
C THR A 76 0.30 -0.74 24.74
N LYS A 77 0.99 -1.88 24.77
CA LYS A 77 2.06 -2.24 23.82
C LYS A 77 1.84 -3.57 23.12
N LEU A 78 0.76 -4.28 23.44
CA LEU A 78 0.45 -5.59 22.89
C LEU A 78 -0.97 -5.62 22.35
N GLY A 79 -1.10 -6.08 21.12
CA GLY A 79 -2.39 -6.29 20.48
C GLY A 79 -2.35 -7.40 19.45
N ILE A 80 -3.54 -7.88 19.08
CA ILE A 80 -3.73 -8.80 17.96
C ILE A 80 -4.66 -8.19 16.92
N VAL A 81 -4.37 -8.51 15.67
CA VAL A 81 -5.19 -8.15 14.50
C VAL A 81 -5.64 -9.43 13.83
N GLU A 82 -6.88 -9.48 13.38
CA GLU A 82 -7.39 -10.56 12.54
C GLU A 82 -6.55 -10.67 11.26
N TRP A 83 -6.20 -11.90 10.89
CA TRP A 83 -5.53 -12.15 9.62
C TRP A 83 -6.58 -12.38 8.54
N LEU A 84 -6.55 -11.55 7.50
CA LEU A 84 -7.40 -11.72 6.33
C LEU A 84 -6.78 -12.72 5.37
N ASP A 85 -7.43 -13.87 5.22
CA ASP A 85 -7.00 -14.90 4.28
C ASP A 85 -7.17 -14.46 2.81
N ASN A 86 -6.35 -15.07 1.94
CA ASN A 86 -6.31 -14.78 0.50
C ASN A 86 -6.02 -13.31 0.17
N THR A 87 -5.33 -12.61 1.06
CA THR A 87 -4.85 -11.25 0.82
C THR A 87 -3.33 -11.25 0.62
N ARG A 88 -2.85 -10.31 -0.19
CA ARG A 88 -1.43 -10.00 -0.37
C ARG A 88 -1.21 -8.51 -0.57
N PRO A 89 -0.04 -7.96 -0.19
CA PRO A 89 0.28 -6.56 -0.41
C PRO A 89 0.20 -6.18 -1.89
N LEU A 90 -0.41 -5.02 -2.19
CA LEU A 90 -0.49 -4.50 -3.57
C LEU A 90 0.89 -4.34 -4.22
N LYS A 91 1.90 -3.97 -3.43
CA LYS A 91 3.28 -3.85 -3.90
C LYS A 91 3.79 -5.16 -4.52
N GLU A 92 3.60 -6.28 -3.82
CA GLU A 92 4.02 -7.61 -4.27
C GLU A 92 3.29 -8.00 -5.56
N LEU A 93 1.97 -7.77 -5.62
CA LEU A 93 1.15 -7.97 -6.82
C LEU A 93 1.69 -7.21 -8.05
N ILE A 94 2.11 -5.95 -7.85
CA ILE A 94 2.66 -5.11 -8.91
C ILE A 94 4.07 -5.58 -9.30
N GLU A 95 4.92 -5.90 -8.33
CA GLU A 95 6.30 -6.37 -8.55
C GLU A 95 6.35 -7.68 -9.34
N GLU A 96 5.43 -8.62 -9.07
CA GLU A 96 5.28 -9.86 -9.85
C GLU A 96 4.83 -9.64 -11.30
N SER A 97 4.26 -8.47 -11.62
CA SER A 97 3.68 -8.19 -12.93
C SER A 97 4.69 -7.64 -13.95
N TYR A 98 5.89 -7.28 -13.49
CA TYR A 98 7.00 -6.90 -14.37
C TYR A 98 7.47 -8.09 -15.20
N THR A 99 7.93 -7.80 -16.41
CA THR A 99 8.69 -8.74 -17.23
C THR A 99 10.14 -8.81 -16.76
N ASN A 100 10.85 -9.90 -17.10
CA ASN A 100 12.26 -10.06 -16.74
C ASN A 100 13.12 -8.88 -17.24
N SER A 101 12.90 -8.43 -18.48
CA SER A 101 13.60 -7.27 -19.04
C SER A 101 13.32 -5.97 -18.29
N GLU A 102 12.08 -5.74 -17.85
CA GLU A 102 11.77 -4.55 -17.05
C GLU A 102 12.39 -4.65 -15.64
N HIS A 103 12.44 -5.85 -15.07
CA HIS A 103 13.09 -6.10 -13.79
C HIS A 103 14.61 -5.88 -13.86
N ASP A 104 15.24 -6.27 -14.97
CA ASP A 104 16.65 -6.01 -15.22
C ASP A 104 16.95 -4.50 -15.31
N ILE A 105 16.11 -3.74 -16.02
CA ILE A 105 16.22 -2.27 -16.11
C ILE A 105 16.11 -1.62 -14.72
N ILE A 106 15.17 -2.09 -13.90
CA ILE A 106 14.99 -1.64 -12.53
C ILE A 106 16.26 -1.92 -11.70
N THR A 107 16.79 -3.13 -11.81
CA THR A 107 17.98 -3.59 -11.05
C THR A 107 19.26 -2.88 -11.49
N GLN A 108 19.36 -2.49 -12.76
CA GLN A 108 20.46 -1.70 -13.33
C GLN A 108 20.44 -0.22 -12.91
N GLY A 109 19.53 0.17 -12.01
CA GLY A 109 19.52 1.50 -11.42
C GLY A 109 18.75 2.54 -12.24
N GLN A 110 17.90 2.14 -13.18
CA GLN A 110 16.91 3.03 -13.81
C GLN A 110 15.56 2.99 -13.08
N HIS A 111 15.49 2.43 -11.87
CA HIS A 111 14.27 2.46 -11.07
C HIS A 111 13.82 3.90 -10.79
N SER A 112 12.51 4.16 -10.96
CA SER A 112 11.85 5.42 -10.60
C SER A 112 12.25 6.00 -9.23
N ARG A 113 12.47 5.15 -8.21
CA ARG A 113 12.95 5.55 -6.89
C ARG A 113 14.32 6.22 -6.94
N LYS A 114 15.25 5.63 -7.70
CA LYS A 114 16.61 6.16 -7.83
C LYS A 114 16.59 7.46 -8.63
N LEU A 115 15.83 7.51 -9.72
CA LEU A 115 15.65 8.74 -10.52
C LEU A 115 15.05 9.87 -9.68
N TYR A 116 14.07 9.57 -8.83
CA TYR A 116 13.50 10.56 -7.90
C TYR A 116 14.53 11.04 -6.86
N GLN A 117 15.35 10.13 -6.33
CA GLN A 117 16.43 10.50 -5.41
C GLN A 117 17.48 11.40 -6.09
N GLU A 118 17.90 11.06 -7.31
CA GLU A 118 18.83 11.86 -8.10
C GLU A 118 18.23 13.23 -8.42
N TYR A 119 16.96 13.31 -8.80
CA TYR A 119 16.23 14.57 -9.00
C TYR A 119 16.29 15.47 -7.75
N VAL A 120 15.93 14.95 -6.57
CA VAL A 120 15.94 15.71 -5.31
C VAL A 120 17.34 16.19 -4.94
N ILE A 121 18.35 15.31 -5.09
CA ILE A 121 19.74 15.64 -4.77
C ILE A 121 20.28 16.70 -5.72
N ASN A 122 20.03 16.56 -7.02
CA ASN A 122 20.52 17.49 -8.03
C ASN A 122 19.89 18.87 -7.87
N ASP A 123 18.58 18.95 -7.61
CA ASP A 123 17.93 20.24 -7.39
C ASP A 123 18.42 20.93 -6.10
N PHE A 124 18.58 20.16 -5.02
CA PHE A 124 19.17 20.68 -3.79
C PHE A 124 20.60 21.20 -4.00
N GLN A 125 21.42 20.50 -4.78
CA GLN A 125 22.77 20.95 -5.10
C GLN A 125 22.78 22.17 -6.02
N ASN A 126 21.84 22.28 -6.95
CA ASN A 126 21.71 23.43 -7.84
C ASN A 126 21.28 24.70 -7.08
N SER A 127 20.34 24.56 -6.14
CA SER A 127 19.86 25.66 -5.30
C SER A 127 20.88 26.06 -4.24
N LYS A 128 21.59 25.10 -3.63
CA LYS A 128 22.59 25.35 -2.58
C LYS A 128 23.89 24.58 -2.83
N PRO A 129 24.75 25.04 -3.76
CA PRO A 129 25.96 24.31 -4.19
C PRO A 129 26.97 24.06 -3.06
N THR A 130 27.05 24.98 -2.11
CA THR A 130 27.99 24.92 -0.98
C THR A 130 27.44 24.10 0.19
N ALA A 131 26.13 23.84 0.22
CA ALA A 131 25.50 23.11 1.32
C ALA A 131 25.55 21.61 1.06
N LYS A 132 26.07 20.86 2.03
CA LYS A 132 25.96 19.40 2.06
C LYS A 132 24.94 19.04 3.13
N SER A 133 23.90 18.32 2.73
CA SER A 133 22.91 17.75 3.64
C SER A 133 22.78 16.27 3.32
N THR A 134 22.56 15.46 4.34
CA THR A 134 22.14 14.05 4.20
C THR A 134 20.68 13.88 4.63
N SER A 135 20.05 14.96 5.13
CA SER A 135 18.67 14.94 5.61
C SER A 135 17.70 15.19 4.46
N ASN A 136 16.91 14.17 4.13
CA ASN A 136 15.87 14.25 3.11
C ASN A 136 14.86 15.36 3.40
N THR A 137 14.52 15.61 4.68
CA THR A 137 13.56 16.66 5.06
C THR A 137 14.03 18.05 4.62
N ILE A 138 15.33 18.33 4.79
CA ILE A 138 15.90 19.62 4.39
C ILE A 138 15.92 19.73 2.86
N MET A 139 16.27 18.65 2.16
CA MET A 139 16.27 18.64 0.69
C MET A 139 14.86 18.86 0.14
N TYR A 140 13.85 18.17 0.67
CA TYR A 140 12.46 18.34 0.22
C TYR A 140 11.93 19.74 0.48
N ALA A 141 12.27 20.34 1.62
CA ALA A 141 11.89 21.72 1.91
C ALA A 141 12.51 22.69 0.90
N GLU A 142 13.76 22.47 0.50
CA GLU A 142 14.41 23.29 -0.52
C GLU A 142 13.77 23.11 -1.89
N VAL A 143 13.60 21.87 -2.35
CA VAL A 143 12.97 21.51 -3.63
C VAL A 143 11.58 22.14 -3.76
N PHE A 144 10.82 22.16 -2.67
CA PHE A 144 9.49 22.76 -2.63
C PHE A 144 9.50 24.28 -2.83
N VAL A 145 10.56 24.96 -2.41
CA VAL A 145 10.71 26.42 -2.52
C VAL A 145 11.40 26.82 -3.83
N SER A 146 12.36 26.03 -4.31
CA SER A 146 13.18 26.32 -5.48
C SER A 146 12.43 26.11 -6.80
N LEU A 147 11.55 25.11 -6.87
CA LEU A 147 10.94 24.68 -8.14
C LEU A 147 9.57 25.29 -8.39
N THR A 148 9.31 25.56 -9.66
CA THR A 148 7.99 25.94 -10.16
C THR A 148 7.15 24.70 -10.48
N LYS A 149 5.82 24.87 -10.48
CA LYS A 149 4.88 23.80 -10.86
C LYS A 149 5.22 23.16 -12.21
N ILE A 150 5.61 23.97 -13.21
CA ILE A 150 5.90 23.50 -14.56
C ILE A 150 7.10 22.55 -14.56
N GLN A 151 8.18 22.91 -13.86
CA GLN A 151 9.36 22.06 -13.73
C GLN A 151 9.03 20.75 -13.02
N VAL A 152 8.27 20.81 -11.92
CA VAL A 152 7.82 19.61 -11.19
C VAL A 152 6.98 18.70 -12.09
N ASP A 153 6.07 19.26 -12.89
CA ASP A 153 5.23 18.48 -13.81
C ASP A 153 6.07 17.79 -14.91
N GLU A 154 7.11 18.46 -15.43
CA GLU A 154 8.03 17.90 -16.42
C GLU A 154 8.89 16.76 -15.85
N ASP A 155 9.51 17.00 -14.69
CA ASP A 155 10.34 15.99 -14.01
C ASP A 155 9.52 14.80 -13.53
N PHE A 156 8.29 15.04 -13.04
CA PHE A 156 7.38 13.97 -12.66
C PHE A 156 7.04 13.08 -13.85
N LYS A 157 6.67 13.66 -15.01
CA LYS A 157 6.38 12.87 -16.23
C LYS A 157 7.59 12.08 -16.69
N LYS A 158 8.79 12.66 -16.61
CA LYS A 158 10.04 11.96 -16.94
C LYS A 158 10.25 10.74 -16.06
N ILE A 159 10.10 10.87 -14.74
CA ILE A 159 10.25 9.75 -13.80
C ILE A 159 9.14 8.71 -13.99
N GLN A 160 7.90 9.16 -14.17
CA GLN A 160 6.74 8.30 -14.38
C GLN A 160 6.86 7.46 -15.65
N SER A 161 7.46 8.01 -16.72
CA SER A 161 7.60 7.33 -18.02
C SER A 161 8.32 5.98 -17.96
N VAL A 162 9.13 5.76 -16.91
CA VAL A 162 9.88 4.51 -16.70
C VAL A 162 8.98 3.41 -16.10
N VAL A 163 7.85 3.77 -15.50
CA VAL A 163 6.91 2.79 -14.92
C VAL A 163 5.92 2.33 -15.99
N PRO A 164 5.83 1.03 -16.31
CA PRO A 164 4.86 0.52 -17.26
C PRO A 164 3.43 0.84 -16.83
N SER A 165 2.62 1.36 -17.77
CA SER A 165 1.26 1.85 -17.47
C SER A 165 0.22 0.75 -17.25
N ASP A 166 0.54 -0.50 -17.57
CA ASP A 166 -0.40 -1.62 -17.61
C ASP A 166 -0.12 -2.70 -16.55
N LEU A 167 0.75 -2.44 -15.57
CA LEU A 167 1.12 -3.43 -14.53
C LEU A 167 -0.09 -4.01 -13.80
N LEU A 168 -1.01 -3.18 -13.33
CA LEU A 168 -2.21 -3.65 -12.63
C LEU A 168 -3.12 -4.49 -13.54
N ARG A 169 -3.19 -4.13 -14.83
CA ARG A 169 -3.96 -4.87 -15.84
C ARG A 169 -3.35 -6.25 -16.07
N ARG A 170 -2.02 -6.33 -16.24
CA ARG A 170 -1.27 -7.59 -16.33
C ARG A 170 -1.48 -8.44 -15.08
N ALA A 171 -1.46 -7.82 -13.90
CA ALA A 171 -1.70 -8.49 -12.64
C ALA A 171 -3.08 -9.16 -12.60
N TYR A 172 -4.14 -8.44 -13.00
CA TYR A 172 -5.49 -9.02 -13.08
C TYR A 172 -5.58 -10.13 -14.12
N TYR A 173 -4.95 -10.00 -15.29
CA TYR A 173 -4.92 -11.09 -16.28
C TYR A 173 -4.19 -12.34 -15.79
N LYS A 174 -3.19 -12.20 -14.92
CA LYS A 174 -2.51 -13.37 -14.30
C LYS A 174 -3.39 -14.08 -13.27
N ILE A 175 -4.30 -13.36 -12.62
CA ILE A 175 -5.18 -13.90 -11.58
C ILE A 175 -6.48 -14.45 -12.18
N ALA A 176 -7.01 -13.80 -13.22
CA ALA A 176 -8.27 -14.19 -13.85
C ALA A 176 -8.12 -15.46 -14.69
N ASN A 177 -9.03 -16.42 -14.53
CA ASN A 177 -9.11 -17.64 -15.33
C ASN A 177 -9.95 -17.44 -16.61
N SER A 178 -10.66 -16.32 -16.71
CA SER A 178 -11.48 -15.96 -17.88
C SER A 178 -11.57 -14.45 -18.09
N HIS A 179 -12.01 -14.03 -19.28
CA HIS A 179 -12.25 -12.62 -19.58
C HIS A 179 -13.38 -12.03 -18.72
N GLU A 180 -14.43 -12.81 -18.43
CA GLU A 180 -15.54 -12.40 -17.56
C GLU A 180 -15.07 -12.19 -16.11
N GLU A 181 -14.18 -13.06 -15.61
CA GLU A 181 -13.58 -12.91 -14.29
C GLU A 181 -12.70 -11.66 -14.23
N PHE A 182 -11.93 -11.35 -15.28
CA PHE A 182 -11.17 -10.10 -15.37
C PHE A 182 -12.07 -8.85 -15.22
N TYR A 183 -13.22 -8.83 -15.91
CA TYR A 183 -14.17 -7.71 -15.78
C TYR A 183 -14.78 -7.65 -14.38
N THR A 184 -15.02 -8.79 -13.75
CA THR A 184 -15.54 -8.87 -12.39
C THR A 184 -14.53 -8.35 -11.37
N LEU A 185 -13.25 -8.72 -11.49
CA LEU A 185 -12.16 -8.25 -10.62
C LEU A 185 -11.86 -6.76 -10.75
N ARG A 186 -12.15 -6.18 -11.93
CA ARG A 186 -11.91 -4.76 -12.21
C ARG A 186 -13.07 -3.85 -11.78
N ARG A 187 -14.29 -4.39 -11.72
CA ARG A 187 -15.53 -3.63 -11.48
C ARG A 187 -15.57 -3.09 -10.06
#